data_AF-A0A2N7TYT2-F1
#
_entry.id   AF-A0A2N7TYT2-F1
#
_cell.length_a   1.000
_cell.length_b   1.000
_cell.length_c   1.000
_cell.angle_alpha   90.00
_cell.angle_beta   90.00
_cell.angle_gamma   90.00
#
_symmetry.space_group_name_H-M   'P 1'
#
loop_
_entity.id
_entity.type
_entity.pdbx_description
1 polymer ?
#
loop_
_entity_poly.entity_id
_entity_poly.type
_entity_poly.pdbx_seq_one_letter_code
_entity_poly.pdbx_strand_id
1 'polypeptide(L)'
;MLYGRWAAEPNWCEPGGAGSAILFAEGRFEGRENVCEMEASQSGEGEWTADLRCEGEGMTSRERIAMAVDGNTMTLTYRDRDGVSVALVRCPRD
;
A
#
# COMPACT_ATOMS: atom_id res chain seq x y z
N MET A 1 -12.23 -2.85 3.37
CA MET A 1 -11.69 -1.66 4.09
C MET A 1 -10.22 -1.49 3.74
N LEU A 2 -9.77 -0.31 3.28
CA LEU A 2 -8.39 -0.05 2.86
C LEU A 2 -7.37 -0.26 3.99
N TYR A 3 -7.62 0.35 5.16
CA TYR A 3 -6.64 0.40 6.22
C TYR A 3 -6.31 -0.98 6.83
N GLY A 4 -5.05 -1.15 7.19
CA GLY A 4 -4.49 -2.38 7.72
C GLY A 4 -3.15 -2.76 7.08
N ARG A 5 -2.66 -3.93 7.46
CA ARG A 5 -1.43 -4.53 6.91
C ARG A 5 -1.78 -5.44 5.75
N TRP A 6 -1.02 -5.33 4.67
CA TRP A 6 -1.21 -6.06 3.43
C TRP A 6 0.13 -6.58 2.92
N ALA A 7 0.17 -7.74 2.27
CA ALA A 7 1.41 -8.30 1.76
C ALA A 7 1.18 -9.03 0.44
N ALA A 8 2.20 -9.14 -0.43
CA ALA A 8 2.06 -9.88 -1.68
C ALA A 8 1.99 -11.40 -1.46
N GLU A 9 2.56 -11.88 -0.35
CA GLU A 9 2.46 -13.27 0.09
C GLU A 9 2.08 -13.34 1.58
N PRO A 10 1.30 -14.34 2.03
CA PRO A 10 0.89 -14.48 3.43
C PRO A 10 2.05 -14.56 4.42
N ASN A 11 3.17 -15.21 4.05
CA ASN A 11 4.36 -15.34 4.88
C ASN A 11 5.14 -14.01 5.06
N TRP A 12 4.87 -12.99 4.25
CA TRP A 12 5.50 -11.66 4.38
C TRP A 12 4.78 -10.75 5.39
N CYS A 13 3.68 -11.22 5.97
CA CYS A 13 3.03 -10.56 7.09
C CYS A 13 3.88 -10.60 8.37
N GLU A 14 4.78 -11.57 8.50
CA GLU A 14 5.69 -11.67 9.62
C GLU A 14 7.06 -11.05 9.31
N PRO A 15 7.74 -10.42 10.29
CA PRO A 15 9.09 -9.92 10.10
C PRO A 15 10.11 -11.04 9.84
N GLY A 16 11.18 -10.73 9.09
CA GLY A 16 12.29 -11.66 8.82
C GLY A 16 12.16 -12.49 7.54
N GLY A 17 11.06 -12.34 6.79
CA GLY A 17 10.89 -12.93 5.46
C GLY A 17 11.67 -12.19 4.36
N ALA A 18 11.63 -12.77 3.15
CA ALA A 18 12.24 -12.17 1.95
C ALA A 18 11.53 -10.89 1.49
N GLY A 19 10.25 -10.73 1.85
CA GLY A 19 9.46 -9.53 1.62
C GLY A 19 8.99 -8.89 2.93
N SER A 20 8.08 -7.92 2.82
CA SER A 20 7.55 -7.19 3.97
C SER A 20 6.11 -6.77 3.71
N ALA A 21 5.31 -6.71 4.78
CA ALA A 21 4.00 -6.10 4.73
C ALA A 21 4.08 -4.59 4.44
N ILE A 22 3.04 -4.09 3.79
CA ILE A 22 2.75 -2.68 3.59
C ILE A 22 1.67 -2.28 4.59
N LEU A 23 1.89 -1.22 5.36
CA LEU A 23 0.88 -0.62 6.21
C LEU A 23 0.16 0.51 5.46
N PHE A 24 -1.15 0.40 5.35
CA PHE A 24 -2.02 1.51 4.98
C PHE A 24 -2.74 1.99 6.23
N ALA A 25 -2.40 3.18 6.72
CA ALA A 25 -3.06 3.85 7.83
C ALA A 25 -3.63 5.20 7.37
N GLU A 26 -4.51 5.80 8.15
CA GLU A 26 -5.02 7.13 7.81
C GLU A 26 -3.85 8.13 7.78
N GLY A 27 -3.68 8.83 6.66
CA GLY A 27 -2.58 9.78 6.45
C GLY A 27 -1.21 9.16 6.17
N ARG A 28 -1.07 7.83 6.17
CA ARG A 28 0.25 7.18 6.14
C ARG A 28 0.31 5.89 5.33
N PHE A 29 1.37 5.77 4.54
CA PHE A 29 1.76 4.55 3.83
C PHE A 29 3.16 4.14 4.30
N GLU A 30 3.34 2.88 4.69
CA GLU A 30 4.65 2.34 5.07
C GLU A 30 4.93 1.07 4.26
N GLY A 31 5.88 1.15 3.34
CA GLY A 31 6.47 0.00 2.67
C GLY A 31 7.76 -0.44 3.36
N ARG A 32 8.47 -1.40 2.75
CA ARG A 32 9.76 -1.90 3.27
C ARG A 32 10.82 -0.79 3.39
N GLU A 33 10.93 0.04 2.36
CA GLU A 33 12.03 1.00 2.22
C GLU A 33 11.56 2.45 2.35
N ASN A 34 10.25 2.69 2.37
CA ASN A 34 9.70 4.04 2.30
C ASN A 34 8.57 4.21 3.31
N VAL A 35 8.60 5.34 4.01
CA VAL A 35 7.47 5.87 4.77
C VAL A 35 7.01 7.12 4.04
N CYS A 36 5.71 7.20 3.78
CA CYS A 36 5.10 8.27 3.01
C CYS A 36 3.90 8.85 3.75
N GLU A 37 3.73 10.16 3.64
CA GLU A 37 2.42 10.78 3.84
C GLU A 37 1.50 10.28 2.72
N MET A 38 0.24 9.98 3.08
CA MET A 38 -0.74 9.44 2.15
C MET A 38 -2.06 10.22 2.25
N GLU A 39 -2.46 10.83 1.14
CA GLU A 39 -3.78 11.43 1.00
C GLU A 39 -4.67 10.47 0.21
N ALA A 40 -5.48 9.67 0.92
CA ALA A 40 -6.37 8.69 0.30
C ALA A 40 -7.79 9.22 0.16
N SER A 41 -8.43 8.92 -0.97
CA SER A 41 -9.83 9.23 -1.25
C SER A 41 -10.54 7.99 -1.79
N GLN A 42 -11.76 7.75 -1.30
CA GLN A 42 -12.58 6.66 -1.80
C GLN A 42 -13.30 7.11 -3.08
N SER A 43 -13.09 6.40 -4.20
CA SER A 43 -13.70 6.71 -5.50
C SER A 43 -14.95 5.87 -5.79
N GLY A 44 -15.14 4.77 -5.05
CA GLY A 44 -16.27 3.85 -5.20
C GLY A 44 -16.29 2.80 -4.09
N GLU A 45 -17.23 1.86 -4.15
CA GLU A 45 -17.23 0.73 -3.22
C GLU A 45 -15.97 -0.12 -3.42
N GLY A 46 -15.14 -0.22 -2.38
CA GLY A 46 -13.86 -0.92 -2.46
C GLY A 46 -12.75 -0.21 -3.25
N GLU A 47 -13.06 0.84 -4.01
CA GLU A 47 -12.09 1.57 -4.83
C GLU A 47 -11.55 2.83 -4.15
N TRP A 48 -10.24 2.99 -4.19
CA TRP A 48 -9.50 4.09 -3.59
C TRP A 48 -8.43 4.61 -4.54
N THR A 49 -8.15 5.89 -4.42
CA THR A 49 -6.95 6.52 -4.99
C THR A 49 -6.16 7.19 -3.87
N ALA A 50 -4.84 7.23 -3.98
CA ALA A 50 -4.03 8.00 -3.06
C ALA A 50 -2.84 8.67 -3.75
N ASP A 51 -2.51 9.86 -3.26
CA ASP A 51 -1.26 10.56 -3.53
C ASP A 51 -0.29 10.29 -2.37
N LEU A 52 0.88 9.75 -2.69
CA LEU A 52 1.95 9.49 -1.74
C LEU A 52 3.01 10.58 -1.86
N ARG A 53 3.46 11.07 -0.70
CA ARG A 53 4.66 11.90 -0.59
C ARG A 53 5.64 11.19 0.32
N CYS A 54 6.69 10.64 -0.27
CA CYS A 54 7.69 9.85 0.43
C CYS A 54 8.97 10.67 0.64
N GLU A 55 9.58 10.52 1.81
CA GLU A 55 10.87 11.15 2.14
C GLU A 55 11.90 10.05 2.43
N GLY A 56 13.05 10.11 1.74
CA GLY A 56 14.13 9.13 1.90
C GLY A 56 15.45 9.68 1.36
N GLU A 57 16.54 9.45 2.09
CA GLU A 57 17.90 9.85 1.69
C GLU A 57 18.06 11.34 1.29
N GLY A 58 17.28 12.23 1.91
CA GLY A 58 17.29 13.66 1.61
C GLY A 58 16.54 14.06 0.34
N MET A 59 15.84 13.11 -0.29
CA MET A 59 14.99 13.33 -1.46
C MET A 59 13.51 13.17 -1.11
N THR A 60 12.67 13.96 -1.74
CA THR A 60 11.22 13.78 -1.73
C THR A 60 10.79 13.19 -3.07
N SER A 61 10.03 12.10 -3.03
CA SER A 61 9.35 11.56 -4.21
C SER A 61 7.83 11.64 -4.05
N ARG A 62 7.14 11.65 -5.18
CA ARG A 62 5.68 11.59 -5.23
C ARG A 62 5.26 10.41 -6.08
N GLU A 63 4.21 9.73 -5.65
CA GLU A 63 3.70 8.55 -6.34
C GLU A 63 2.18 8.45 -6.19
N ARG A 64 1.50 8.25 -7.31
CA ARG A 64 0.06 8.05 -7.35
C ARG A 64 -0.25 6.57 -7.39
N ILE A 65 -1.13 6.13 -6.51
CA ILE A 65 -1.61 4.75 -6.45
C ILE A 65 -3.13 4.66 -6.55
N ALA A 66 -3.61 3.54 -7.07
CA ALA A 66 -5.00 3.14 -6.96
C ALA A 66 -5.09 1.78 -6.26
N MET A 67 -6.13 1.59 -5.46
CA MET A 67 -6.36 0.36 -4.71
C MET A 67 -7.79 -0.11 -4.94
N ALA A 68 -7.95 -1.34 -5.42
CA ALA A 68 -9.23 -2.03 -5.47
C ALA A 68 -9.25 -3.10 -4.37
N VAL A 69 -10.10 -2.92 -3.36
CA VAL A 69 -10.19 -3.78 -2.17
C VAL A 69 -11.43 -4.65 -2.26
N ASP A 70 -11.23 -5.96 -2.29
CA ASP A 70 -12.30 -6.96 -2.21
C ASP A 70 -12.02 -7.92 -1.04
N GLY A 71 -12.75 -7.72 0.06
CA GLY A 71 -12.58 -8.46 1.30
C GLY A 71 -11.15 -8.43 1.85
N ASN A 72 -10.46 -9.57 1.70
CA ASN A 72 -9.09 -9.81 2.15
C ASN A 72 -8.06 -9.77 1.02
N THR A 73 -8.47 -9.33 -0.17
CA THR A 73 -7.58 -9.10 -1.30
C THR A 73 -7.59 -7.63 -1.69
N MET A 74 -6.47 -7.17 -2.23
CA MET A 74 -6.32 -5.84 -2.78
C MET A 74 -5.50 -5.93 -4.06
N THR A 75 -5.93 -5.24 -5.11
CA THR A 75 -5.06 -4.89 -6.24
C THR A 75 -4.53 -3.48 -6.02
N LEU A 76 -3.21 -3.35 -5.87
CA LEU A 76 -2.50 -2.07 -5.79
C LEU A 76 -1.90 -1.75 -7.16
N THR A 77 -2.24 -0.60 -7.73
CA THR A 77 -1.71 -0.15 -9.02
C THR A 77 -0.88 1.11 -8.84
N TYR A 78 0.38 1.07 -9.25
CA TYR A 78 1.29 2.21 -9.32
C TYR A 78 1.09 2.97 -10.63
N ARG A 79 0.40 4.11 -10.57
CA ARG A 79 0.00 4.86 -11.77
C ARG A 79 1.18 5.50 -12.50
N ASP A 80 2.22 5.88 -11.75
CA ASP A 80 3.40 6.54 -12.30
C ASP A 80 4.51 5.56 -12.75
N ARG A 81 4.30 4.25 -12.54
CA ARG A 81 5.20 3.17 -12.97
C ARG A 81 4.56 2.34 -14.08
N ASP A 82 4.15 2.99 -15.17
CA ASP A 82 3.47 2.34 -16.30
C ASP A 82 2.21 1.53 -15.94
N GLY A 83 1.56 1.86 -14.82
CA GLY A 83 0.36 1.16 -14.36
C GLY A 83 0.64 -0.25 -13.80
N VAL A 84 1.87 -0.54 -13.38
CA VAL A 84 2.22 -1.82 -12.75
C VAL A 84 1.30 -2.09 -11.57
N SER A 85 0.78 -3.32 -11.51
CA SER A 85 -0.15 -3.75 -10.48
C SER A 85 0.38 -4.95 -9.71
N VAL A 86 0.09 -4.98 -8.41
CA VAL A 86 0.47 -6.05 -7.49
C VAL A 86 -0.77 -6.51 -6.74
N ALA A 87 -0.96 -7.83 -6.65
CA ALA A 87 -1.98 -8.41 -5.80
C ALA A 87 -1.45 -8.53 -4.37
N LEU A 88 -2.25 -8.08 -3.41
CA LEU A 88 -1.94 -8.14 -1.99
C LEU A 88 -3.04 -8.91 -1.26
N VAL A 89 -2.65 -9.60 -0.20
CA VAL A 89 -3.53 -10.24 0.76
C VAL A 89 -3.48 -9.50 2.08
N ARG A 90 -4.62 -9.44 2.77
CA ARG A 90 -4.71 -8.84 4.10
C ARG A 90 -3.95 -9.70 5.09
N CYS A 91 -3.05 -9.08 5.86
CA CYS A 91 -2.42 -9.75 6.98
C CYS A 91 -3.41 -9.97 8.12
N PRO A 92 -3.27 -11.06 8.90
CA PRO A 92 -4.03 -11.23 10.13
C PRO A 92 -3.89 -10.00 11.03
N ARG A 93 -4.93 -9.66 11.77
CA ARG A 93 -4.78 -8.70 12.87
C ARG A 93 -4.02 -9.41 13.98
N ASP A 94 -2.96 -8.76 14.47
CA ASP A 94 -2.32 -9.11 15.73
C ASP A 94 -3.31 -8.95 16.90
#